data_AF-A0A2E4D9W1-F1
#
_entry.id   AF-A0A2E4D9W1-F1
#
_cell.length_a   1.000
_cell.length_b   1.000
_cell.length_c   1.000
_cell.angle_alpha   90.00
_cell.angle_beta   90.00
_cell.angle_gamma   90.00
#
_symmetry.space_group_name_H-M   'P 1'
#
loop_
_entity.id
_entity.type
_entity.pdbx_description
1 polymer ?
#
loop_
_entity_poly.entity_id
_entity_poly.type
_entity_poly.pdbx_seq_one_letter_code
_entity_poly.pdbx_strand_id
1 'polypeptide(L)'
;MKALALIPLFLFVLACGRPQEIRHGSSLGGSGDISGFSAVEGVEYTGLTYQGQEKSCFAQNPNNTMCTQVESESLKFAKSCHEYGNLAIQCDCHDWICVQK
;
A
#
# COMPACT_ATOMS: atom_id res chain seq x y z
N MET A 1 -36.72 21.03 -44.27
CA MET A 1 -36.66 22.17 -43.32
C MET A 1 -36.32 21.60 -41.95
N LYS A 2 -35.24 22.11 -41.34
CA LYS A 2 -34.59 21.63 -40.11
C LYS A 2 -35.36 22.09 -38.88
N ALA A 3 -35.43 21.25 -37.84
CA ALA A 3 -35.62 21.70 -36.46
C ALA A 3 -34.80 20.78 -35.54
N LEU A 4 -33.53 21.17 -35.31
CA LEU A 4 -32.73 20.66 -34.21
C LEU A 4 -33.20 21.38 -32.93
N ALA A 5 -33.74 20.63 -31.97
CA ALA A 5 -34.00 21.14 -30.64
C ALA A 5 -32.69 21.17 -29.84
N LEU A 6 -32.20 22.38 -29.57
CA LEU A 6 -31.13 22.69 -28.63
C LEU A 6 -31.63 22.46 -27.20
N ILE A 7 -31.06 21.48 -26.50
CA ILE A 7 -31.26 21.31 -25.06
C ILE A 7 -30.33 22.29 -24.35
N PRO A 8 -30.86 23.19 -23.50
CA PRO A 8 -30.08 24.25 -22.88
C PRO A 8 -29.18 23.71 -21.77
N LEU A 9 -27.99 24.30 -21.71
CA LEU A 9 -27.07 24.31 -20.57
C LEU A 9 -27.85 24.45 -19.25
N PHE A 10 -27.93 23.38 -18.47
CA PHE A 10 -28.13 23.52 -17.03
C PHE A 10 -26.77 23.73 -16.37
N LEU A 11 -26.45 25.02 -16.22
CA LEU A 11 -25.64 25.53 -15.14
C LEU A 11 -26.09 24.89 -13.81
N PHE A 12 -25.24 24.05 -13.23
CA PHE A 12 -25.25 23.77 -11.79
C PHE A 12 -23.84 24.02 -11.27
N VAL A 13 -23.54 25.30 -11.09
CA VAL A 13 -22.35 25.79 -10.40
C VAL A 13 -22.85 26.51 -9.14
N LEU A 14 -22.17 26.21 -8.02
CA LEU A 14 -22.20 26.89 -6.72
C LEU A 14 -23.36 26.57 -5.75
N ALA A 15 -23.09 25.70 -4.77
CA ALA A 15 -23.13 26.11 -3.35
C ALA A 15 -22.71 24.94 -2.43
N CYS A 16 -21.48 25.00 -1.91
CA CYS A 16 -21.20 24.74 -0.48
C CYS A 16 -19.78 25.20 -0.14
N GLY A 17 -19.68 26.45 0.30
CA GLY A 17 -18.53 26.90 1.08
C GLY A 17 -18.71 26.50 2.54
N ARG A 18 -17.65 25.96 3.14
CA ARG A 18 -17.23 26.26 4.51
C ARG A 18 -15.70 26.24 4.57
N PRO A 19 -15.04 27.32 5.03
CA PRO A 19 -13.62 27.26 5.37
C PRO A 19 -13.47 26.40 6.63
N GLN A 20 -12.70 25.31 6.54
CA GLN A 20 -12.28 24.58 7.73
C GLN A 20 -11.07 25.28 8.35
N GLU A 21 -11.28 25.71 9.59
CA GLU A 21 -10.28 26.18 10.53
C GLU A 21 -9.17 25.12 10.67
N ILE A 22 -7.97 25.42 10.18
CA ILE A 22 -6.78 24.59 10.35
C ILE A 22 -6.40 24.66 11.83
N ARG A 23 -6.87 23.69 12.61
CA ARG A 23 -6.34 23.41 13.94
C ARG A 23 -4.97 22.75 13.76
N HIS A 24 -3.92 23.46 14.15
CA HIS A 24 -2.61 22.89 14.46
C HIS A 24 -2.75 21.93 15.64
N GLY A 25 -3.12 20.68 15.35
CA GLY A 25 -2.98 19.55 16.25
C GLY A 25 -1.65 18.87 15.99
N SER A 26 -0.61 19.33 16.69
CA SER A 26 0.67 18.63 16.78
C SER A 26 0.46 17.32 17.54
N SER A 27 0.19 16.22 16.82
CA SER A 27 0.42 14.87 17.33
C SER A 27 1.40 14.19 16.39
N LEU A 28 2.58 13.93 16.93
CA LEU A 28 3.72 13.31 16.27
C LEU A 28 3.33 11.95 15.65
N GLY A 29 3.62 11.77 14.36
CA GLY A 29 3.95 10.45 13.80
C GLY A 29 2.90 9.71 12.98
N GLY A 30 2.00 10.39 12.25
CA GLY A 30 1.24 9.76 11.17
C GLY A 30 2.03 9.78 9.86
N SER A 31 2.56 8.63 9.43
CA SER A 31 3.20 8.46 8.11
C SER A 31 2.34 7.56 7.24
N GLY A 32 1.44 8.18 6.48
CA GLY A 32 0.94 7.70 5.19
C GLY A 32 0.11 6.41 5.17
N ASP A 33 -1.21 6.56 5.22
CA ASP A 33 -2.18 5.53 4.83
C ASP A 33 -2.04 5.17 3.33
N ILE A 34 -1.21 4.17 3.01
CA ILE A 34 -1.52 3.18 1.96
C ILE A 34 -2.42 2.12 2.61
N SER A 35 -3.65 2.54 2.88
CA SER A 35 -4.70 1.71 3.48
C SER A 35 -5.02 0.53 2.56
N GLY A 36 -4.39 -0.58 2.86
CA GLY A 36 -4.69 -1.87 2.26
C GLY A 36 -3.99 -3.00 3.00
N PHE A 37 -2.66 -2.99 3.06
CA PHE A 37 -1.93 -4.23 3.38
C PHE A 37 -0.52 -3.95 3.91
N SER A 38 -0.41 -3.41 5.12
CA SER A 38 0.86 -3.41 5.86
C SER A 38 0.90 -4.64 6.76
N ALA A 39 1.97 -5.43 6.67
CA ALA A 39 2.23 -6.53 7.59
C ALA A 39 2.22 -6.02 9.03
N VAL A 40 1.62 -6.76 9.95
CA VAL A 40 1.66 -6.41 11.37
C VAL A 40 2.99 -6.91 11.93
N GLU A 41 3.83 -5.99 12.40
CA GLU A 41 5.13 -6.33 13.00
C GLU A 41 4.95 -7.33 14.15
N GLY A 42 5.84 -8.33 14.21
CA GLY A 42 5.83 -9.35 15.26
C GLY A 42 4.71 -10.40 15.15
N VAL A 43 3.91 -10.37 14.08
CA VAL A 43 2.97 -11.45 13.75
C VAL A 43 3.65 -12.48 12.85
N GLU A 44 3.40 -13.76 13.12
CA GLU A 44 3.87 -14.87 12.28
C GLU A 44 3.00 -15.02 11.03
N TYR A 45 3.64 -15.11 9.88
CA TYR A 45 3.01 -15.36 8.59
C TYR A 45 3.65 -16.58 7.95
N THR A 46 2.85 -17.38 7.23
CA THR A 46 3.30 -18.51 6.41
C THR A 46 3.04 -18.21 4.95
N GLY A 47 4.06 -18.38 4.10
CA GLY A 47 3.97 -18.07 2.68
C GLY A 47 5.08 -18.73 1.86
N LEU A 48 5.07 -18.45 0.56
CA LEU A 48 6.06 -19.00 -0.36
C LEU A 48 7.27 -18.08 -0.45
N THR A 49 8.47 -18.65 -0.43
CA THR A 49 9.72 -17.95 -0.78
C THR A 49 9.86 -17.82 -2.30
N TYR A 50 10.86 -17.07 -2.76
CA TYR A 50 11.19 -16.97 -4.19
C TYR A 50 11.56 -18.32 -4.83
N GLN A 51 11.94 -19.32 -4.02
CA GLN A 51 12.23 -20.69 -4.47
C GLN A 51 10.98 -21.57 -4.56
N GLY A 52 9.80 -21.03 -4.24
CA GLY A 52 8.55 -21.79 -4.16
C GLY A 52 8.45 -22.71 -2.93
N GLN A 53 9.32 -22.51 -1.94
CA GLN A 53 9.28 -23.26 -0.68
C GLN A 53 8.38 -22.55 0.33
N GLU A 54 7.54 -23.30 1.04
CA GLU A 54 6.75 -22.75 2.15
C GLU A 54 7.65 -22.47 3.35
N LYS A 55 7.46 -21.28 3.96
CA LYS A 55 8.21 -20.82 5.12
C LYS A 55 7.31 -19.97 6.02
N SER A 56 7.52 -20.08 7.33
CA SER A 56 6.93 -19.19 8.32
C SER A 56 7.96 -18.22 8.89
N CYS A 57 7.56 -16.98 9.16
CA CYS A 57 8.41 -15.99 9.82
C CYS A 57 7.58 -14.90 10.52
N PHE A 58 8.21 -14.22 11.49
CA PHE A 58 7.66 -13.00 12.07
C PHE A 58 7.94 -11.82 11.15
N ALA A 59 6.90 -11.03 10.85
CA ALA A 59 7.07 -9.82 10.06
C ALA A 59 7.99 -8.83 10.78
N GLN A 60 9.03 -8.38 10.06
CA GLN A 60 9.90 -7.31 10.53
C GLN A 60 9.45 -5.96 10.04
N ASN A 61 9.73 -4.93 10.82
CA ASN A 61 9.52 -3.55 10.41
C ASN A 61 10.69 -3.09 9.52
N PRO A 62 10.44 -2.81 8.23
CA PRO A 62 11.49 -2.40 7.31
C PRO A 62 12.16 -1.08 7.71
N ASN A 63 11.50 -0.25 8.54
CA ASN A 63 12.09 0.99 9.06
C ASN A 63 13.00 0.77 10.27
N ASN A 64 12.86 -0.36 10.98
CA ASN A 64 13.67 -0.70 12.13
C ASN A 64 14.87 -1.61 11.75
N THR A 65 14.79 -2.28 10.59
CA THR A 65 15.86 -3.15 10.09
C THR A 65 16.75 -2.41 9.09
N MET A 66 17.98 -2.06 9.52
CA MET A 66 18.99 -1.42 8.68
C MET A 66 19.71 -2.45 7.80
N CYS A 67 19.27 -2.58 6.54
CA CYS A 67 19.88 -3.48 5.56
C CYS A 67 20.64 -2.70 4.48
N THR A 68 21.71 -3.28 3.96
CA THR A 68 22.37 -2.77 2.74
C THR A 68 21.41 -2.84 1.56
N GLN A 69 21.31 -1.80 0.74
CA GLN A 69 20.41 -1.84 -0.41
C GLN A 69 20.98 -2.78 -1.50
N VAL A 70 20.47 -4.01 -1.53
CA VAL A 70 20.84 -5.04 -2.51
C VAL A 70 19.57 -5.47 -3.26
N GLU A 71 19.60 -5.37 -4.59
CA GLU A 71 18.54 -5.92 -5.43
C GLU A 71 18.71 -7.45 -5.51
N SER A 72 18.12 -8.17 -4.54
CA SER A 72 18.11 -9.63 -4.51
C SER A 72 16.93 -10.21 -5.32
N GLU A 73 17.03 -11.47 -5.73
CA GLU A 73 15.90 -12.20 -6.35
C GLU A 73 14.68 -12.26 -5.42
N SER A 74 14.92 -12.33 -4.10
CA SER A 74 13.87 -12.30 -3.09
C SER A 74 13.14 -10.94 -3.08
N LEU A 75 13.85 -9.82 -3.27
CA LEU A 75 13.23 -8.50 -3.40
C LEU A 75 12.41 -8.36 -4.69
N LYS A 76 12.91 -8.86 -5.82
CA LYS A 76 12.15 -8.89 -7.08
C LYS A 76 10.88 -9.71 -6.93
N PHE A 77 10.97 -10.89 -6.31
CA PHE A 77 9.83 -11.74 -5.99
C PHE A 77 8.82 -11.04 -5.08
N ALA A 78 9.27 -10.34 -4.04
CA ALA A 78 8.40 -9.56 -3.15
C ALA A 78 7.66 -8.43 -3.89
N LYS A 79 8.34 -7.72 -4.80
CA LYS A 79 7.72 -6.70 -5.67
C LYS A 79 6.60 -7.32 -6.50
N SER A 80 6.88 -8.42 -7.21
CA SER A 80 5.86 -9.11 -8.01
C SER A 80 4.72 -9.67 -7.15
N CYS A 81 5.01 -10.20 -5.96
CA CYS A 81 3.99 -10.66 -5.01
C CYS A 81 2.98 -9.55 -4.72
N HIS A 82 3.45 -8.33 -4.47
CA HIS A 82 2.59 -7.17 -4.25
C HIS A 82 1.82 -6.76 -5.51
N GLU A 83 2.47 -6.77 -6.68
CA GLU A 83 1.82 -6.47 -7.98
C GLU A 83 0.67 -7.42 -8.30
N TYR A 84 0.75 -8.68 -7.87
CA TYR A 84 -0.33 -9.67 -7.98
C TYR A 84 -1.43 -9.51 -6.92
N GLY A 85 -1.35 -8.48 -6.07
CA GLY A 85 -2.32 -8.21 -5.02
C GLY A 85 -2.15 -9.06 -3.77
N ASN A 86 -1.07 -9.86 -3.67
CA ASN A 86 -0.75 -10.66 -2.48
C ASN A 86 -0.03 -9.81 -1.42
N LEU A 87 0.31 -10.43 -0.29
CA LEU A 87 1.02 -9.78 0.81
C LEU A 87 2.49 -10.22 0.81
N ALA A 88 3.41 -9.27 0.61
CA ALA A 88 4.85 -9.51 0.73
C ALA A 88 5.30 -9.21 2.16
N ILE A 89 5.82 -10.20 2.87
CA ILE A 89 6.29 -10.09 4.25
C ILE A 89 7.80 -10.15 4.27
N GLN A 90 8.45 -9.14 4.86
CA GLN A 90 9.89 -9.19 5.11
C GLN A 90 10.17 -10.00 6.38
N CYS A 91 10.87 -11.11 6.22
CA CYS A 91 11.29 -11.98 7.32
C CYS A 91 12.64 -11.55 7.91
N ASP A 92 13.54 -11.03 7.06
CA ASP A 92 14.90 -10.64 7.42
C ASP A 92 15.46 -9.61 6.41
N CYS A 93 16.69 -9.14 6.60
CA CYS A 93 17.43 -8.39 5.60
C CYS A 93 17.60 -9.23 4.34
N HIS A 94 16.82 -8.89 3.31
CA HIS A 94 16.84 -9.53 2.00
C HIS A 94 16.05 -10.84 1.87
N ASP A 95 15.21 -11.16 2.85
CA ASP A 95 14.36 -12.34 2.81
C ASP A 95 12.88 -11.99 2.93
N TRP A 96 12.10 -12.50 1.99
CA TRP A 96 10.68 -12.23 1.87
C TRP A 96 9.89 -13.51 1.58
N ILE A 97 8.69 -13.57 2.14
CA ILE A 97 7.66 -14.55 1.77
C ILE A 97 6.47 -13.84 1.12
N CYS A 98 5.80 -14.54 0.22
CA CYS A 98 4.57 -14.13 -0.41
C CYS A 98 3.40 -14.92 0.17
N VAL A 99 2.42 -14.20 0.73
CA VAL A 99 1.23 -14.78 1.35
C VAL A 99 0.03 -14.45 0.47
N GLN A 100 -0.67 -15.49 0.00
CA GLN A 100 -1.92 -15.32 -0.76
C GLN A 100 -3.01 -14.74 0.15
N LYS A 101 -3.84 -13.86 -0.41
CA LYS A 101 -4.99 -13.28 0.28
C LYS A 101 -6.28 -14.03 -0.03
#